data_AF-A0A2V9W3L2-F1
#
_entry.id   AF-A0A2V9W3L2-F1
#
_cell.length_a   1.000
_cell.length_b   1.000
_cell.length_c   1.000
_cell.angle_alpha   90.00
_cell.angle_beta   90.00
_cell.angle_gamma   90.00
#
_symmetry.space_group_name_H-M   'P 1'
#
loop_
_entity.id
_entity.type
_entity.pdbx_description
1 polymer ?
#
loop_
_entity_poly.entity_id
_entity_poly.type
_entity_poly.pdbx_seq_one_letter_code
_entity_poly.pdbx_strand_id
1 'polypeptide(L)'
;LDNYNQLLLEVKAKKLTLPDTDFDTGRMTHAGEYVLTDKAYAHLLDQLAQHNFEQITPELRENLLAFYADPNAPIAPKRNAAAWEKTQDEVRRLKALASPEAPAVSISLLP
;
A
#
# COMPACT_ATOMS: atom_id res chain seq x y z
N LEU A 1 -10.65 -12.45 18.73
CA LEU A 1 -10.24 -12.17 20.13
C LEU A 1 -8.75 -12.45 20.32
N ASP A 2 -8.24 -13.60 19.87
CA ASP A 2 -6.82 -13.96 20.04
C ASP A 2 -5.85 -13.00 19.32
N ASN A 3 -6.16 -12.59 18.08
CA ASN A 3 -5.34 -11.61 17.35
C ASN A 3 -5.27 -10.26 18.09
N TYR A 4 -6.39 -9.78 18.62
CA TYR A 4 -6.43 -8.52 19.37
C TYR A 4 -5.56 -8.58 20.63
N ASN A 5 -5.65 -9.67 21.40
CA ASN A 5 -4.81 -9.85 22.58
C ASN A 5 -3.31 -9.89 22.23
N GLN A 6 -2.97 -10.54 21.12
CA GLN A 6 -1.59 -10.56 20.63
C GLN A 6 -1.11 -9.15 20.26
N LEU A 7 -1.90 -8.37 19.50
CA LEU A 7 -1.56 -6.99 19.14
C LEU A 7 -1.34 -6.11 20.38
N LEU A 8 -2.14 -6.30 21.45
CA LEU A 8 -1.92 -5.59 22.73
C LEU A 8 -0.59 -5.95 23.38
N LEU A 9 -0.17 -7.22 23.31
CA LEU A 9 1.15 -7.64 23.81
C LEU A 9 2.28 -7.03 22.98
N GLU A 10 2.13 -6.92 21.67
CA GLU A 10 3.11 -6.29 20.78
C GLU A 10 3.22 -4.78 21.01
N VAL A 11 2.09 -4.10 21.23
CA VAL A 11 2.05 -2.69 21.67
C VAL A 11 2.84 -2.52 22.96
N LYS A 12 2.56 -3.35 23.97
CA LYS A 12 3.29 -3.32 25.26
C LYS A 12 4.79 -3.57 25.08
N ALA A 13 5.16 -4.42 24.13
CA ALA A 13 6.55 -4.71 23.79
C ALA A 13 7.22 -3.65 22.88
N LYS A 14 6.50 -2.62 22.44
CA LYS A 14 6.95 -1.62 21.45
C LYS A 14 7.44 -2.24 20.13
N LYS A 15 6.79 -3.33 19.71
CA LYS A 15 7.12 -4.08 18.49
C LYS A 15 5.89 -4.37 17.64
N LEU A 16 4.84 -3.55 17.79
CA LEU A 16 3.60 -3.69 17.04
C LEU A 16 3.90 -3.69 15.55
N THR A 17 3.48 -4.77 14.87
CA THR A 17 3.48 -4.84 13.42
C THR A 17 2.05 -4.98 12.95
N LEU A 18 1.56 -3.99 12.20
CA LEU A 18 0.22 -4.01 11.62
C LEU A 18 0.35 -4.37 10.13
N PRO A 19 -0.01 -5.60 9.73
CA PRO A 19 -0.07 -5.94 8.32
C PRO A 19 -1.27 -5.24 7.65
N ASP A 20 -1.15 -4.95 6.35
CA ASP A 20 -2.22 -4.36 5.53
C ASP A 20 -3.35 -5.38 5.30
N THR A 21 -4.22 -5.45 6.31
CA THR A 21 -5.36 -6.35 6.35
C THR A 21 -6.65 -5.59 6.13
N ASP A 22 -7.58 -6.23 5.43
CA ASP A 22 -8.95 -5.79 5.32
C ASP A 22 -9.60 -5.77 6.72
N PHE A 23 -10.17 -4.63 7.12
CA PHE A 23 -10.70 -4.45 8.47
C PHE A 23 -11.99 -5.23 8.75
N ASP A 24 -12.74 -5.61 7.72
CA ASP A 24 -13.98 -6.36 7.87
C ASP A 24 -13.70 -7.87 8.00
N THR A 25 -12.66 -8.36 7.33
CA THR A 25 -12.37 -9.80 7.20
C THR A 25 -11.09 -10.25 7.93
N GLY A 26 -10.18 -9.34 8.24
CA GLY A 26 -8.86 -9.62 8.79
C GLY A 26 -7.90 -10.33 7.83
N ARG A 27 -8.26 -10.44 6.55
CA ARG A 27 -7.42 -11.07 5.50
C ARG A 27 -6.46 -10.06 4.91
N MET A 28 -5.40 -10.55 4.28
CA MET A 28 -4.48 -9.68 3.53
C MET A 28 -5.21 -8.96 2.41
N THR A 29 -4.92 -7.68 2.25
CA THR A 29 -5.49 -6.88 1.18
C THR A 29 -4.95 -7.36 -0.17
N HIS A 30 -5.84 -7.79 -1.07
CA HIS A 30 -5.46 -8.23 -2.42
C HIS A 30 -6.12 -7.41 -3.52
N ALA A 31 -5.36 -7.23 -4.60
CA ALA A 31 -5.83 -6.61 -5.83
C ALA A 31 -7.03 -7.37 -6.43
N GLY A 32 -8.11 -6.66 -6.73
CA GLY A 32 -9.32 -7.21 -7.34
C GLY A 32 -10.29 -7.87 -6.37
N GLU A 33 -9.96 -7.95 -5.07
CA GLU A 33 -10.87 -8.46 -4.04
C GLU A 33 -12.01 -7.47 -3.76
N TYR A 34 -11.68 -6.18 -3.66
CA TYR A 34 -12.64 -5.12 -3.38
C TYR A 34 -12.42 -3.88 -4.25
N VAL A 35 -13.47 -3.46 -4.95
CA VAL A 35 -13.41 -2.38 -5.96
C VAL A 35 -12.99 -1.04 -5.35
N LEU A 36 -13.36 -0.75 -4.10
CA LEU A 36 -12.95 0.50 -3.45
C LEU A 36 -11.46 0.48 -3.11
N THR A 37 -10.92 -0.67 -2.73
CA THR A 37 -9.48 -0.86 -2.51
C THR A 37 -8.71 -0.61 -3.81
N ASP A 38 -9.12 -1.23 -4.93
CA ASP A 38 -8.48 -1.00 -6.23
C ASP A 38 -8.47 0.49 -6.63
N LYS A 39 -9.59 1.19 -6.40
CA LYS A 39 -9.70 2.62 -6.67
C LYS A 39 -8.83 3.45 -5.75
N ALA A 40 -8.76 3.12 -4.47
CA ALA A 40 -7.92 3.81 -3.50
C ALA A 40 -6.44 3.67 -3.87
N TYR A 41 -5.99 2.47 -4.21
CA TYR A 41 -4.62 2.20 -4.67
C TYR A 41 -4.28 2.94 -5.97
N ALA A 42 -5.21 2.99 -6.93
CA ALA A 42 -5.00 3.72 -8.18
C ALA A 42 -4.93 5.23 -7.94
N HIS A 43 -5.80 5.76 -7.10
CA HIS A 43 -5.81 7.18 -6.75
C HIS A 43 -4.54 7.58 -5.99
N LEU A 44 -4.12 6.79 -5.01
CA LEU A 44 -2.87 7.04 -4.26
C LEU A 44 -1.65 7.03 -5.19
N LEU A 45 -1.57 6.05 -6.09
CA LEU A 45 -0.48 5.97 -7.06
C LEU A 45 -0.44 7.20 -7.96
N ASP A 46 -1.58 7.63 -8.48
CA ASP A 46 -1.70 8.83 -9.32
C ASP A 46 -1.25 10.10 -8.56
N GLN A 47 -1.73 10.30 -7.34
CA GLN A 47 -1.32 11.44 -6.51
C GLN A 47 0.20 11.46 -6.27
N LEU A 48 0.81 10.31 -5.94
CA LEU A 48 2.25 10.22 -5.77
C LEU A 48 2.99 10.50 -7.08
N ALA A 49 2.49 9.97 -8.21
CA ALA A 49 3.11 10.15 -9.52
C ALA A 49 3.05 11.61 -10.03
N GLN A 50 2.01 12.37 -9.68
CA GLN A 50 1.89 13.81 -9.96
C GLN A 50 2.98 14.64 -9.27
N HIS A 51 3.45 14.16 -8.12
CA HIS A 51 4.53 14.78 -7.34
C HIS A 51 5.85 14.01 -7.45
N ASN A 52 6.08 13.30 -8.56
CA ASN A 52 7.30 12.53 -8.82
C ASN A 52 7.75 11.60 -7.69
N PHE A 53 6.79 11.12 -6.89
CA PHE A 53 7.02 10.29 -5.71
C PHE A 53 7.92 10.93 -4.65
N GLU A 54 8.00 12.26 -4.59
CA GLU A 54 8.88 13.02 -3.67
C GLU A 54 8.71 12.63 -2.19
N GLN A 55 7.53 12.16 -1.79
CA GLN A 55 7.18 11.83 -0.40
C GLN A 55 7.01 10.32 -0.15
N ILE A 56 7.41 9.46 -1.09
CA ILE A 56 7.21 8.02 -0.91
C ILE A 56 8.22 7.45 0.10
N THR A 57 7.73 6.69 1.08
CA THR A 57 8.61 5.90 1.96
C THR A 57 8.94 4.55 1.33
N PRO A 58 10.01 3.87 1.75
CA PRO A 58 10.34 2.54 1.22
C PRO A 58 9.22 1.52 1.43
N GLU A 59 8.59 1.55 2.61
CA GLU A 59 7.50 0.64 2.98
C GLU A 59 6.28 0.87 2.09
N LEU A 60 5.93 2.15 1.83
CA LEU A 60 4.81 2.48 0.94
C LEU A 60 5.11 2.08 -0.52
N ARG A 61 6.36 2.27 -0.97
CA ARG A 61 6.80 1.80 -2.29
C ARG A 61 6.64 0.29 -2.40
N GLU A 62 7.11 -0.47 -1.42
CA GLU A 62 6.98 -1.93 -1.41
C GLU A 62 5.52 -2.37 -1.40
N ASN A 63 4.67 -1.75 -0.58
CA ASN A 63 3.24 -2.04 -0.55
C ASN A 63 2.57 -1.81 -1.92
N LEU A 64 2.80 -0.66 -2.55
CA LEU A 64 2.24 -0.36 -3.89
C LEU A 64 2.72 -1.37 -4.94
N LEU A 65 4.01 -1.70 -4.93
CA LEU A 65 4.57 -2.67 -5.88
C LEU A 65 4.01 -4.09 -5.64
N ALA A 66 3.79 -4.47 -4.39
CA ALA A 66 3.17 -5.74 -4.04
C ALA A 66 1.71 -5.80 -4.49
N PHE A 67 0.95 -4.72 -4.31
CA PHE A 67 -0.44 -4.65 -4.75
C PHE A 67 -0.58 -4.82 -6.28
N TYR A 68 0.32 -4.22 -7.06
CA TYR A 68 0.34 -4.35 -8.53
C TYR A 68 1.23 -5.50 -9.06
N ALA A 69 1.62 -6.46 -8.21
CA ALA A 69 2.53 -7.53 -8.59
C ALA A 69 1.91 -8.52 -9.59
N ASP A 70 0.61 -8.80 -9.48
CA ASP A 70 -0.12 -9.64 -10.44
C ASP A 70 -0.73 -8.80 -11.57
N PRO A 71 -0.15 -8.82 -12.79
CA PRO A 71 -0.67 -8.08 -13.93
C PRO A 71 -1.99 -8.66 -14.44
N ASN A 72 -2.46 -9.81 -13.95
CA ASN A 72 -3.73 -10.44 -14.34
C ASN A 72 -4.87 -10.18 -13.34
N ALA A 73 -4.60 -9.64 -12.16
CA ALA A 73 -5.61 -9.34 -11.15
C ALA A 73 -6.78 -8.51 -11.73
N PRO A 74 -8.04 -8.82 -11.43
CA PRO A 74 -9.22 -8.19 -12.05
C PRO A 74 -9.55 -6.82 -11.44
N ILE A 75 -8.55 -5.93 -11.34
CA ILE A 75 -8.65 -4.65 -10.65
C ILE A 75 -9.55 -3.63 -11.37
N ALA A 76 -10.16 -2.74 -10.60
CA ALA A 76 -11.07 -1.71 -11.11
C ALA A 76 -10.52 -0.86 -12.29
N PRO A 77 -9.25 -0.38 -12.30
CA PRO A 77 -8.71 0.41 -13.41
C PRO A 77 -8.78 -0.29 -14.77
N LYS A 78 -8.67 -1.62 -14.83
CA LYS A 78 -8.70 -2.40 -16.08
C LYS A 78 -10.03 -2.32 -16.84
N ARG A 79 -11.09 -1.88 -16.19
CA ARG A 79 -12.40 -1.66 -16.83
C ARG A 79 -12.38 -0.46 -17.79
N ASN A 80 -11.33 0.37 -17.74
CA ASN A 80 -11.11 1.50 -18.64
C ASN A 80 -9.66 1.46 -19.17
N ALA A 81 -9.50 1.33 -20.49
CA ALA A 81 -8.19 1.16 -21.11
C ALA A 81 -7.22 2.32 -20.83
N ALA A 82 -7.69 3.57 -20.92
CA ALA A 82 -6.85 4.74 -20.67
C ALA A 82 -6.44 4.86 -19.20
N ALA A 83 -7.35 4.54 -18.27
CA ALA A 83 -7.03 4.50 -16.85
C ALA A 83 -5.99 3.41 -16.55
N TRP A 84 -6.13 2.25 -17.18
CA TRP A 84 -5.18 1.15 -17.01
C TRP A 84 -3.80 1.46 -17.58
N GLU A 85 -3.73 2.03 -18.78
CA GLU A 85 -2.48 2.47 -19.39
C GLU A 85 -1.75 3.47 -18.49
N LYS A 86 -2.47 4.47 -17.96
CA LYS A 86 -1.93 5.42 -16.99
C LYS A 86 -1.38 4.72 -15.74
N THR A 87 -2.15 3.83 -15.12
CA THR A 87 -1.70 3.06 -13.95
C THR A 87 -0.45 2.25 -14.26
N GLN A 88 -0.36 1.61 -15.43
CA GLN A 88 0.83 0.84 -15.82
C GLN A 88 2.06 1.73 -15.97
N ASP A 89 1.91 2.92 -16.55
CA ASP A 89 3.01 3.89 -16.68
C ASP A 89 3.49 4.39 -15.32
N GLU A 90 2.57 4.67 -14.39
CA GLU A 90 2.89 5.09 -13.03
C GLU A 90 3.60 3.98 -12.24
N VAL A 91 3.14 2.73 -12.34
CA VAL A 91 3.84 1.57 -11.75
C VAL A 91 5.25 1.44 -12.35
N ARG A 92 5.42 1.70 -13.65
CA ARG A 92 6.73 1.64 -14.30
C ARG A 92 7.67 2.74 -13.78
N ARG A 93 7.16 3.96 -13.59
CA ARG A 93 7.90 5.07 -12.97
C ARG A 93 8.28 4.75 -11.52
N LEU A 94 7.35 4.20 -10.73
CA LEU A 94 7.60 3.77 -9.35
C LEU A 94 8.72 2.72 -9.25
N LYS A 95 8.72 1.72 -10.16
CA LYS A 95 9.77 0.69 -10.24
C LYS A 95 11.15 1.28 -10.57
N ALA A 96 11.19 2.32 -11.40
CA ALA A 96 12.43 2.97 -11.84
C ALA A 96 13.08 3.87 -10.78
N LEU A 97 12.35 4.22 -9.71
CA LEU A 97 12.94 4.96 -8.59
C LEU A 97 14.02 4.11 -7.91
N ALA A 98 15.16 4.74 -7.61
CA ALA A 98 16.09 4.20 -6.63
C ALA A 98 15.35 4.02 -5.30
N SER A 99 15.61 2.93 -4.57
CA SER A 99 14.96 2.71 -3.28
C SER A 99 15.23 3.92 -2.38
N PRO A 100 14.17 4.63 -1.91
CA PRO A 100 14.37 5.72 -0.98
C PRO A 100 14.98 5.17 0.31
N GLU A 101 15.72 6.01 1.03
CA GLU A 101 16.21 5.65 2.35
C GLU A 101 15.02 5.71 3.34
N ALA A 102 14.92 4.75 4.26
CA ALA A 102 13.78 4.67 5.17
C ALA A 102 13.80 5.86 6.15
N PRO A 103 12.73 6.68 6.21
CA PRO A 103 12.60 7.63 7.30
C PRO A 103 12.36 6.84 8.59
N ALA A 104 13.17 7.09 9.62
CA ALA A 104 12.96 6.51 10.94
C ALA A 104 11.62 7.02 11.50
N VAL A 105 10.56 6.21 11.41
CA VAL A 105 9.27 6.50 12.04
C VAL A 105 9.47 6.54 13.55
N SER A 106 9.66 7.75 14.07
CA SER A 106 9.75 7.99 15.51
C SER A 106 8.33 8.15 16.06
N ILE A 107 7.81 7.09 16.67
CA ILE A 107 6.55 7.18 17.42
C ILE A 107 6.83 8.09 18.63
N SER A 108 6.41 9.34 18.54
CA SER A 108 6.47 10.28 19.65
C SER A 108 5.44 9.84 20.70
N LEU A 109 5.94 9.25 21.79
CA LEU A 109 5.14 8.99 22.98
C LEU A 109 4.84 10.33 23.65
N LEU A 110 3.67 10.91 23.37
CA LEU A 110 3.13 11.94 24.26
C LEU A 110 2.84 11.30 25.64
N PRO A 111 3.11 12.03 26.74
CA PRO A 111 3.07 11.51 28.11
C PRO A 111 1.67 11.13 28.59
#